data_AF-A0A3D2UTM9-F1
#
_entry.id   AF-A0A3D2UTM9-F1
#
_cell.length_a   1.000
_cell.length_b   1.000
_cell.length_c   1.000
_cell.angle_alpha   90.00
_cell.angle_beta   90.00
_cell.angle_gamma   90.00
#
_symmetry.space_group_name_H-M   'P 1'
#
loop_
_entity.id
_entity.type
_entity.pdbx_description
1 polymer ?
#
loop_
_entity_poly.entity_id
_entity_poly.type
_entity_poly.pdbx_seq_one_letter_code
_entity_poly.pdbx_strand_id
1 'polypeptide(L)'
;MFIKRLQIALIHTAVAMTLVPINSTLNRVMIFDLGISKTLFTLLAIFPYLLAPIQVAIGSFSDRNPIFGYRRTPYILVGLILCVIGV
;
A
#
# COMPACT_ATOMS: atom_id res chain seq x y z
N MET A 1 -22.93 -11.82 -0.92
CA MET A 1 -22.03 -10.85 -1.60
C MET A 1 -21.44 -9.80 -0.64
N PHE A 2 -22.19 -9.38 0.40
CA PHE A 2 -21.75 -8.38 1.38
C PHE A 2 -20.54 -8.81 2.21
N ILE A 3 -20.50 -10.06 2.69
CA ILE A 3 -19.43 -10.61 3.54
C ILE A 3 -18.05 -10.52 2.87
N LYS A 4 -17.95 -10.83 1.56
CA LYS A 4 -16.68 -10.74 0.83
C LYS A 4 -16.18 -9.29 0.70
N ARG A 5 -17.08 -8.32 0.53
CA ARG A 5 -16.73 -6.90 0.49
C ARG A 5 -16.24 -6.43 1.85
N LEU A 6 -16.91 -6.86 2.92
CA LEU A 6 -16.51 -6.57 4.30
C LEU A 6 -15.13 -7.15 4.63
N GLN A 7 -14.85 -8.39 4.20
CA GLN A 7 -13.54 -9.02 4.40
C GLN A 7 -12.40 -8.24 3.73
N ILE A 8 -12.59 -7.82 2.48
CA ILE A 8 -11.58 -7.01 1.76
C ILE A 8 -11.44 -5.62 2.41
N ALA A 9 -12.56 -5.02 2.82
CA ALA A 9 -12.55 -3.74 3.51
C ALA A 9 -11.75 -3.81 4.83
N LEU A 10 -11.97 -4.85 5.64
CA LEU A 10 -11.23 -5.06 6.89
C LEU A 10 -9.72 -5.22 6.66
N ILE A 11 -9.31 -5.95 5.61
CA ILE A 11 -7.89 -6.09 5.25
C ILE A 11 -7.32 -4.72 4.85
N HIS A 12 -8.04 -3.95 4.05
CA HIS A 12 -7.61 -2.61 3.64
C HIS A 12 -7.53 -1.65 4.83
N THR A 13 -8.50 -1.68 5.74
CA THR A 13 -8.49 -0.88 6.97
C THR A 13 -7.31 -1.25 7.87
N ALA A 14 -7.01 -2.54 8.04
CA ALA A 14 -5.87 -2.99 8.83
C ALA A 14 -4.54 -2.46 8.27
N VAL A 15 -4.34 -2.54 6.95
CA VAL A 15 -3.16 -2.01 6.27
C VAL A 15 -3.09 -0.48 6.38
N ALA A 16 -4.22 0.23 6.25
CA ALA A 16 -4.26 1.68 6.41
C ALA A 16 -3.91 2.10 7.86
N MET A 17 -4.41 1.37 8.86
CA MET A 17 -4.15 1.67 10.28
C MET A 17 -2.68 1.52 10.65
N THR A 18 -1.90 0.66 9.98
CA THR A 18 -0.45 0.54 10.22
C THR A 18 0.33 1.62 9.45
N LEU A 19 -0.03 1.89 8.20
CA LEU A 19 0.69 2.86 7.34
C LEU A 19 0.53 4.33 7.78
N VAL A 20 -0.61 4.71 8.36
CA VAL A 20 -0.86 6.11 8.79
C VAL A 20 0.14 6.58 9.85
N PRO A 21 0.32 5.90 11.00
CA PRO A 21 1.30 6.31 11.99
C PRO A 21 2.74 6.18 11.50
N ILE A 22 3.06 5.18 10.66
CA ILE A 22 4.39 5.04 10.05
C ILE A 22 4.71 6.27 9.19
N ASN A 23 3.82 6.66 8.28
CA ASN A 23 4.04 7.83 7.43
C ASN A 23 4.09 9.13 8.25
N SER A 24 3.28 9.25 9.31
CA SER A 24 3.28 10.43 10.17
C SER A 24 4.59 10.57 10.95
N THR A 25 5.07 9.48 11.55
CA THR A 25 6.34 9.45 12.28
C THR A 25 7.53 9.64 11.34
N LEU A 26 7.52 9.00 10.17
CA LEU A 26 8.58 9.11 9.16
C LEU A 26 8.68 10.53 8.60
N ASN A 27 7.54 11.18 8.30
CA ASN A 27 7.51 12.59 7.90
C ASN A 27 8.15 13.50 8.97
N ARG A 28 7.79 13.31 10.25
CA ARG A 28 8.38 14.07 11.36
C ARG A 28 9.89 13.83 11.47
N VAL A 29 10.32 12.57 11.49
CA VAL A 29 11.73 12.18 11.66
C VAL A 29 12.58 12.70 10.48
N MET A 30 12.08 12.60 9.25
CA MET A 30 12.80 13.10 8.07
C MET A 30 13.00 14.61 8.08
N ILE A 31 11.97 15.38 8.45
CA ILE A 31 12.06 16.85 8.43
C ILE A 31 12.79 17.39 9.65
N PHE A 32 12.45 16.90 10.86
CA PHE A 32 12.93 17.48 12.11
C PHE A 32 14.21 16.83 12.62
N ASP A 33 14.33 15.51 12.58
CA ASP A 33 15.47 14.79 13.19
C ASP A 33 16.63 14.61 12.20
N LEU A 34 16.33 14.34 10.92
CA LEU A 34 17.32 14.15 9.85
C LEU A 34 17.68 15.45 9.10
N GLY A 35 16.95 16.54 9.36
CA GLY A 35 17.19 17.84 8.73
C GLY A 35 16.96 17.86 7.20
N ILE A 36 16.20 16.92 6.65
CA ILE A 36 15.89 16.90 5.22
C ILE A 36 14.98 18.10 4.90
N SER A 37 15.29 18.81 3.82
CA SER A 37 14.44 19.92 3.36
C SER A 37 13.02 19.44 3.10
N LYS A 38 12.03 20.17 3.65
CA LYS A 38 10.60 19.94 3.46
C LYS A 38 10.21 19.86 1.97
N THR A 39 10.86 20.65 1.12
CA THR A 39 10.60 20.63 -0.33
C THR A 39 11.00 19.32 -0.97
N LEU A 40 12.16 18.77 -0.58
CA LEU A 40 12.66 17.49 -1.09
C LEU A 40 11.76 16.34 -0.62
N PHE A 41 11.42 16.31 0.67
CA PHE A 41 10.51 15.28 1.21
C PHE A 41 9.15 15.31 0.51
N THR A 42 8.55 16.49 0.34
CA THR A 42 7.23 16.61 -0.29
C THR A 42 7.25 16.11 -1.74
N LEU A 43 8.34 16.36 -2.48
CA LEU A 43 8.51 15.90 -3.86
C LEU A 43 8.58 14.36 -3.91
N LEU A 44 9.32 13.74 -2.99
CA LEU A 44 9.37 12.27 -2.86
C LEU A 44 8.04 11.69 -2.39
N ALA A 45 7.35 12.35 -1.44
CA ALA A 45 6.09 11.88 -0.87
C ALA A 45 4.93 11.87 -1.87
N ILE A 46 4.99 12.69 -2.93
CA ILE A 46 3.99 12.70 -4.02
C ILE A 46 4.20 11.52 -4.98
N PHE A 47 5.40 10.94 -5.04
CA PHE A 47 5.74 9.91 -6.02
C PHE A 47 4.79 8.69 -6.01
N PRO A 48 4.41 8.11 -4.85
CA PRO A 48 3.45 7.01 -4.80
C PRO A 48 2.08 7.38 -5.37
N TYR A 49 1.65 8.64 -5.21
CA TYR A 49 0.40 9.13 -5.77
C TYR A 49 0.46 9.29 -7.29
N LEU A 50 1.63 9.67 -7.82
CA LEU A 50 1.85 9.71 -9.26
C LEU A 50 1.81 8.30 -9.89
N LEU A 51 2.22 7.29 -9.14
CA LEU A 51 2.18 5.87 -9.54
C LEU A 51 0.83 5.20 -9.26
N ALA A 52 -0.16 5.90 -8.70
CA ALA A 52 -1.51 5.38 -8.48
C ALA A 52 -2.17 4.69 -9.70
N PRO A 53 -2.08 5.20 -10.96
CA PRO A 53 -2.66 4.51 -12.11
C PRO A 53 -2.05 3.14 -12.39
N ILE A 54 -0.78 2.92 -12.02
CA ILE A 54 -0.12 1.62 -12.16
C ILE A 54 -0.78 0.59 -11.23
N GLN A 55 -1.24 1.01 -10.05
CA GLN A 55 -1.96 0.12 -9.13
C GLN A 55 -3.26 -0.42 -9.76
N VAL A 56 -3.96 0.41 -10.55
CA VAL A 56 -5.16 -0.03 -11.29
C VAL A 56 -4.79 -1.04 -12.38
N ALA A 57 -3.70 -0.81 -13.11
CA ALA A 57 -3.20 -1.75 -14.11
C ALA A 57 -2.80 -3.10 -13.48
N ILE A 58 -2.09 -3.08 -12.35
CA ILE A 58 -1.72 -4.29 -11.59
C ILE A 58 -2.98 -5.01 -11.08
N GLY A 59 -3.98 -4.28 -10.59
CA GLY A 59 -5.26 -4.86 -10.17
C GLY A 59 -5.99 -5.58 -11.30
N SER A 60 -6.02 -4.98 -12.50
CA SER A 60 -6.59 -5.59 -13.72
C SER A 60 -5.77 -6.81 -14.17
N PHE A 61 -4.46 -6.79 -13.99
CA PHE A 61 -3.59 -7.94 -14.29
C PHE A 61 -3.84 -9.12 -13.34
N SER A 62 -3.98 -8.85 -12.03
CA SER A 62 -4.32 -9.86 -11.01
C SER A 62 -5.67 -10.52 -11.27
N ASP A 63 -6.62 -9.83 -11.91
CA ASP A 63 -7.91 -10.41 -12.31
C ASP A 63 -7.84 -11.41 -13.46
N ARG A 64 -6.94 -11.16 -14.40
CA ARG A 64 -6.84 -11.89 -15.66
C ARG A 64 -5.94 -13.12 -15.55
N ASN A 65 -4.99 -13.11 -14.61
CA ASN A 65 -3.99 -14.17 -14.44
C ASN A 65 -4.25 -14.95 -13.15
N PRO A 66 -5.07 -16.01 -13.16
CA PRO A 66 -5.23 -16.86 -11.99
C PRO A 66 -3.93 -17.64 -11.72
N ILE A 67 -3.46 -17.59 -10.47
CA ILE A 67 -2.32 -18.40 -10.00
C ILE A 67 -2.89 -19.57 -9.20
N PHE A 68 -2.48 -20.81 -9.54
CA PHE A 68 -2.91 -22.03 -8.82
C PHE A 68 -4.44 -22.20 -8.68
N GLY A 69 -5.23 -21.69 -9.64
CA GLY A 69 -6.70 -21.77 -9.62
C GLY A 69 -7.40 -20.71 -8.75
N TYR A 70 -6.64 -19.89 -8.02
CA TYR A 70 -7.16 -18.75 -7.25
C TYR A 70 -6.90 -17.44 -7.99
N ARG A 71 -7.96 -16.68 -8.28
CA ARG A 71 -7.86 -15.41 -9.03
C ARG A 71 -7.09 -14.32 -8.28
N ARG A 72 -7.56 -13.90 -7.09
CA ARG A 72 -7.01 -12.72 -6.37
C ARG A 72 -6.35 -13.01 -5.04
N THR A 73 -6.69 -14.12 -4.40
CA THR A 73 -6.20 -14.48 -3.06
C THR A 73 -4.67 -14.55 -2.96
N PRO A 74 -3.92 -15.17 -3.90
CA PRO A 74 -2.47 -15.26 -3.78
C PRO A 74 -1.80 -13.88 -3.91
N TYR A 75 -2.29 -13.02 -4.80
CA TYR A 75 -1.76 -11.66 -4.97
C TYR A 75 -1.96 -10.79 -3.73
N ILE A 76 -3.14 -10.86 -3.10
CA ILE A 76 -3.43 -10.11 -1.86
C ILE A 76 -2.54 -10.61 -0.72
N LEU A 77 -2.31 -11.92 -0.61
CA LEU A 77 -1.50 -12.52 0.44
C LEU A 77 -0.02 -12.14 0.29
N VAL A 78 0.52 -12.19 -0.95
CA VAL A 78 1.88 -11.71 -1.24
C VAL A 78 2.03 -10.23 -0.88
N GLY A 79 1.06 -9.38 -1.25
CA GLY A 79 1.08 -7.96 -0.90
C GLY A 79 1.04 -7.72 0.61
N LEU A 80 0.26 -8.52 1.35
CA LEU A 80 0.18 -8.45 2.81
C LEU A 80 1.50 -8.86 3.46
N ILE A 81 2.11 -9.95 3.01
CA ILE A 81 3.43 -10.40 3.49
C ILE A 81 4.48 -9.31 3.25
N LEU A 82 4.48 -8.70 2.06
CA LEU A 82 5.43 -7.65 1.71
C LEU A 82 5.25 -6.41 2.62
N CYS A 83 4.00 -6.01 2.90
CA CYS A 83 3.70 -4.96 3.88
C CYS A 83 4.19 -5.28 5.30
N VAL A 84 4.12 -6.55 5.72
CA VAL A 84 4.59 -6.99 7.05
C VAL A 84 6.11 -7.01 7.13
N ILE A 85 6.79 -7.41 6.05
CA ILE A 85 8.25 -7.45 5.99
C ILE A 85 8.84 -6.02 5.97
N GLY A 86 8.03 -5.01 5.62
CA GLY A 86 8.46 -3.61 5.62
C GLY A 86 9.33 -3.24 4.42
N VAL A 87 9.12 -3.91 3.29
CA VAL A 87 9.65 -3.52 1.97
C VAL A 87 8.68 -2.53 1.30
#